data_AF-A0A7M5XJJ8-F1
#
_entry.id   AF-A0A7M5XJJ8-F1
#
_cell.length_a   1.000
_cell.length_b   1.000
_cell.length_c   1.000
_cell.angle_alpha   90.00
_cell.angle_beta   90.00
_cell.angle_gamma   90.00
#
_symmetry.space_group_name_H-M   'P 1'
#
loop_
_entity.id
_entity.type
_entity.pdbx_description
1 polymer ?
#
loop_
_entity_poly.entity_id
_entity_poly.type
_entity_poly.pdbx_seq_one_letter_code
_entity_poly.pdbx_strand_id
1 'polypeptide(L)'
;MFEFDQTVQDEDKDSYHFVAYLPINGRMYELDGLKEGPIDLGASTYDKWLENIKPIIERRMQRYSAEEIHFNLMAVVSDRQDLYSKQINELKTQKDSLMQSGMETDQIKIIDDEISRCHSMLEREKEKLQRYKTENVRRKHNYLPFIMELLRILAKKQQLVPLVDKAKEVTKTRREQDKARKRKLEEKK
;
A
#
# COMPACT_ATOMS: atom_id res chain seq x y z
N MET A 1 23.34 -27.68 -14.72
CA MET A 1 22.55 -26.95 -13.72
C MET A 1 22.72 -25.48 -14.06
N PHE A 2 21.66 -24.79 -14.48
CA PHE A 2 21.75 -23.36 -14.79
C PHE A 2 21.65 -22.60 -13.47
N GLU A 3 22.80 -22.19 -12.93
CA GLU A 3 22.89 -21.32 -11.76
C GLU A 3 23.16 -19.89 -12.25
N PHE A 4 22.18 -18.99 -12.04
CA PHE A 4 22.44 -17.56 -12.02
C PHE A 4 22.87 -17.21 -10.60
N ASP A 5 24.12 -17.50 -10.26
CA ASP A 5 24.78 -16.87 -9.13
C ASP A 5 25.74 -15.82 -9.68
N GLN A 6 25.19 -14.64 -9.92
CA GLN A 6 25.96 -13.42 -9.82
C GLN A 6 25.24 -12.61 -8.74
N THR A 7 25.78 -12.71 -7.53
CA THR A 7 25.77 -11.62 -6.57
C THR A 7 26.35 -10.38 -7.25
N VAL A 8 25.55 -9.72 -8.07
CA VAL A 8 25.76 -8.32 -8.41
C VAL A 8 25.73 -7.62 -7.06
N GLN A 9 26.90 -7.18 -6.60
CA GLN A 9 27.00 -6.27 -5.47
C GLN A 9 26.15 -5.05 -5.85
N ASP A 10 24.99 -4.99 -5.19
CA ASP A 10 23.94 -4.02 -5.42
C ASP A 10 24.37 -2.73 -4.72
N GLU A 11 25.38 -2.04 -5.27
CA GLU A 11 25.92 -0.79 -4.71
C GLU A 11 24.92 0.38 -4.82
N ASP A 12 23.80 0.20 -5.54
CA ASP A 12 22.72 1.19 -5.71
C ASP A 12 21.37 0.69 -5.13
N LYS A 13 21.37 -0.07 -4.02
CA LYS A 13 20.11 -0.28 -3.30
C LYS A 13 19.71 1.02 -2.59
N ASP A 14 18.75 1.72 -3.19
CA ASP A 14 17.90 2.70 -2.49
C ASP A 14 17.50 2.12 -1.14
N SER A 15 18.20 2.56 -0.10
CA SER A 15 18.05 2.02 1.24
C SER A 15 16.91 2.76 1.90
N TYR A 16 15.75 2.10 1.97
CA TYR A 16 14.60 2.65 2.68
C TYR A 16 14.87 2.67 4.19
N HIS A 17 14.68 3.84 4.79
CA HIS A 17 14.78 4.06 6.22
C HIS A 17 13.40 4.25 6.84
N PHE A 18 13.14 3.59 7.96
CA PHE A 18 11.87 3.65 8.66
C PHE A 18 11.93 4.60 9.84
N VAL A 19 10.94 5.48 9.92
CA VAL A 19 10.72 6.38 11.06
C VAL A 19 9.28 6.24 11.52
N ALA A 20 9.08 6.13 12.83
CA ALA A 20 7.76 6.01 13.44
C ALA A 20 7.40 7.26 14.25
N TYR A 21 6.12 7.61 14.28
CA TYR A 21 5.61 8.73 15.05
C TYR A 21 4.54 8.24 16.02
N LEU A 22 4.68 8.56 17.31
CA LEU A 22 3.76 8.09 18.35
C LEU A 22 3.39 9.18 19.36
N PRO A 23 2.11 9.28 19.76
CA PRO A 23 1.70 10.05 20.93
C PRO A 23 1.91 9.24 22.22
N ILE A 24 2.75 9.73 23.14
CA ILE A 24 3.02 9.10 24.44
C ILE A 24 2.92 10.16 25.54
N ASN A 25 2.09 9.91 26.56
CA ASN A 25 1.94 10.76 27.75
C ASN A 25 1.71 12.26 27.45
N GLY A 26 0.84 12.57 26.48
CA GLY A 26 0.50 13.95 26.12
C GLY A 26 1.58 14.68 25.30
N ARG A 27 2.57 13.94 24.78
CA ARG A 27 3.63 14.45 23.91
C ARG A 27 3.75 13.58 22.67
N MET A 28 4.25 14.15 21.58
CA MET A 28 4.53 13.39 20.35
C MET A 28 6.01 13.11 20.23
N TYR A 29 6.34 11.91 19.78
CA TYR A 29 7.72 11.49 19.57
C TYR A 29 7.92 11.00 18.15
N GLU A 30 9.08 11.33 17.59
CA GLU A 30 9.67 10.67 16.43
C GLU A 30 10.68 9.63 16.91
N LEU A 31 10.51 8.39 16.45
CA LEU A 31 11.41 7.27 16.69
C LEU A 31 12.13 6.94 15.38
N ASP A 32 13.41 7.29 15.34
CA ASP A 32 14.30 7.08 14.21
C ASP A 32 15.47 6.20 14.66
N GLY A 33 15.62 5.02 14.03
CA GLY A 33 16.64 4.04 14.39
C GLY A 33 18.09 4.46 14.09
N LEU A 34 18.29 5.55 13.35
CA LEU A 34 19.61 6.15 13.08
C LEU A 34 19.96 7.26 14.09
N LYS A 35 19.05 7.56 15.02
CA LYS A 35 19.24 8.58 16.06
C LYS A 35 19.54 7.91 17.41
N GLU A 36 20.21 8.64 18.29
CA GLU A 36 20.60 8.14 19.62
C GLU A 36 19.41 7.90 20.55
N GLY A 37 18.25 8.50 20.26
CA GLY A 37 17.05 8.31 21.06
C GLY A 37 15.81 8.99 20.47
N PRO A 38 14.68 8.92 21.19
CA PRO A 38 13.42 9.55 20.79
C PRO A 38 13.56 11.07 20.64
N ILE A 39 13.01 11.62 19.57
CA ILE A 39 12.95 13.07 19.34
C ILE A 39 11.58 13.57 19.77
N ASP A 40 11.55 14.49 20.73
CA ASP A 40 10.33 15.13 21.20
C ASP A 40 9.85 16.21 20.21
N LEU A 41 8.63 16.05 19.70
CA LEU A 41 8.01 16.94 18.72
C LEU A 41 7.05 17.96 19.36
N GLY A 42 6.91 17.94 20.68
CA GLY A 42 6.07 18.87 21.44
C GLY A 42 4.84 18.24 22.09
N ALA A 43 4.09 19.07 22.81
CA ALA A 43 2.87 18.67 23.50
C ALA A 43 1.74 18.41 22.49
N SER A 44 1.03 17.29 22.67
CA SER A 44 -0.17 16.99 21.90
C SER A 44 -1.11 16.07 22.68
N THR A 45 -2.41 16.32 22.52
CA THR A 45 -3.43 15.39 23.00
C THR A 45 -3.60 14.23 22.03
N TYR A 46 -4.14 13.11 22.53
CA TYR A 46 -4.44 11.92 21.73
C TYR A 46 -5.47 12.18 20.63
N ASP A 47 -6.32 13.20 20.78
CA ASP A 47 -7.32 13.53 19.75
C ASP A 47 -6.75 14.43 18.65
N LYS A 48 -5.70 15.21 18.95
CA LYS A 48 -5.16 16.24 18.04
C LYS A 48 -3.79 15.90 17.44
N TRP A 49 -3.17 14.79 17.86
CA TRP A 49 -1.83 14.44 17.38
C TRP A 49 -1.74 14.24 15.86
N LEU A 50 -2.82 13.77 15.21
CA LEU A 50 -2.86 13.64 13.75
C LEU A 50 -2.78 14.99 13.04
N GLU A 51 -3.45 16.02 13.58
CA GLU A 51 -3.39 17.38 13.04
C GLU A 51 -1.99 17.98 13.23
N ASN A 52 -1.38 17.69 14.37
CA ASN A 52 -0.05 18.20 14.72
C ASN A 52 1.08 17.48 13.96
N ILE A 53 0.94 16.18 13.64
CA ILE A 53 1.97 15.40 12.94
C ILE A 53 1.97 15.60 11.44
N LYS A 54 0.79 15.89 10.85
CA LYS A 54 0.63 16.14 9.41
C LYS A 54 1.63 17.17 8.85
N PRO A 55 1.75 18.41 9.40
CA PRO A 55 2.70 19.39 8.87
C PRO A 55 4.17 18.96 9.06
N ILE A 56 4.48 18.10 10.02
CA ILE A 56 5.84 17.58 10.25
C ILE A 56 6.21 16.60 9.13
N ILE A 57 5.31 15.67 8.79
CA ILE A 57 5.50 14.72 7.69
C ILE A 57 5.57 15.45 6.35
N GLU A 58 4.69 16.43 6.11
CA GLU A 58 4.70 17.24 4.88
C GLU A 58 6.02 18.00 4.72
N ARG A 59 6.51 18.66 5.78
CA ARG A 59 7.83 19.33 5.77
C ARG A 59 8.96 18.35 5.50
N ARG A 60 8.88 17.12 6.02
CA ARG A 60 9.89 16.09 5.75
C ARG A 60 9.90 15.70 4.28
N MET A 61 8.73 15.48 3.68
CA MET A 61 8.60 15.15 2.25
C MET A 61 9.09 16.30 1.35
N GLN A 62 8.80 17.56 1.72
CA GLN A 62 9.22 18.74 0.95
C GLN A 62 10.74 18.98 0.90
N ARG A 63 11.52 18.36 1.79
CA ARG A 63 13.00 18.50 1.78
C ARG A 63 13.66 17.77 0.61
N TYR A 64 12.95 16.82 0.02
CA TYR A 64 13.43 16.04 -1.12
C TYR A 64 13.04 16.73 -2.43
N SER A 65 13.80 16.46 -3.49
CA SER A 65 13.54 17.08 -4.79
C SER A 65 12.12 16.76 -5.28
N ALA A 66 11.49 17.65 -6.06
CA ALA A 66 10.16 17.39 -6.62
C ALA A 66 10.10 16.13 -7.52
N GLU A 67 11.26 15.60 -7.91
CA GLU A 67 11.42 14.40 -8.72
C GLU A 67 11.52 13.12 -7.84
N GLU A 68 11.67 13.25 -6.52
CA GLU A 68 11.81 12.14 -5.58
C GLU A 68 10.47 11.81 -4.92
N ILE A 69 9.85 10.72 -5.38
CA ILE A 69 8.51 10.28 -4.95
C ILE A 69 8.53 8.97 -4.13
N HIS A 70 9.72 8.50 -3.73
CA HIS A 70 9.92 7.21 -3.09
C HIS A 70 9.62 7.23 -1.59
N PHE A 71 8.40 7.63 -1.22
CA PHE A 71 7.92 7.59 0.16
C PHE A 71 6.83 6.54 0.34
N ASN A 72 6.86 5.86 1.48
CA ASN A 72 5.78 5.00 1.92
C ASN A 72 5.31 5.48 3.30
N LEU A 73 4.01 5.72 3.43
CA LEU A 73 3.38 6.09 4.71
C LEU A 73 2.34 5.02 5.06
N MET A 74 2.56 4.36 6.21
CA MET A 74 1.63 3.39 6.76
C MET A 74 1.14 3.85 8.13
N ALA A 75 -0.09 3.48 8.46
CA ALA A 75 -0.66 3.69 9.78
C ALA A 75 -0.93 2.35 10.45
N VAL A 76 -0.49 2.21 11.69
CA VAL A 76 -0.90 1.10 12.55
C VAL A 76 -2.25 1.48 13.15
N VAL A 77 -3.27 0.67 12.87
CA VAL A 77 -4.65 0.92 13.29
C VAL A 77 -5.24 -0.34 13.90
N SER A 78 -6.29 -0.18 14.70
CA SER A 78 -7.08 -1.31 15.19
C SER A 78 -7.66 -2.13 14.04
N ASP A 79 -7.89 -3.42 14.29
CA ASP A 79 -8.51 -4.30 13.31
C ASP A 79 -9.91 -3.78 12.94
N ARG A 80 -10.08 -3.44 11.67
CA ARG A 80 -11.32 -2.89 11.13
C ARG A 80 -12.41 -3.94 11.01
N GLN A 81 -12.07 -5.21 10.78
CA GLN A 81 -13.07 -6.28 10.72
C GLN A 81 -13.70 -6.48 12.09
N ASP A 82 -12.87 -6.53 13.13
CA ASP A 82 -13.35 -6.63 14.51
C ASP A 82 -14.19 -5.41 14.90
N LEU A 83 -13.75 -4.21 14.52
CA LEU A 83 -14.48 -2.97 14.79
C LEU A 83 -15.88 -2.99 14.15
N TYR A 84 -15.99 -3.30 12.86
CA TYR A 84 -17.30 -3.37 12.19
C TYR A 84 -18.14 -4.54 12.71
N SER A 85 -17.53 -5.67 13.03
CA SER A 85 -18.26 -6.82 13.61
C SER A 85 -18.86 -6.49 14.98
N LYS A 86 -18.13 -5.76 15.83
CA LYS A 86 -18.65 -5.29 17.13
C LYS A 86 -19.79 -4.30 16.94
N GLN A 87 -19.61 -3.30 16.06
CA GLN A 87 -20.66 -2.32 15.74
C GLN A 87 -21.95 -2.98 15.22
N ILE A 88 -21.84 -3.98 14.34
CA ILE A 88 -23.01 -4.73 13.84
C ILE A 88 -23.73 -5.45 14.98
N ASN A 89 -22.99 -6.07 15.89
CA ASN A 89 -23.60 -6.79 17.02
C ASN A 89 -24.29 -5.83 17.98
N GLU A 90 -23.66 -4.71 18.32
CA GLU A 90 -24.25 -3.65 19.16
C GLU A 90 -25.54 -3.09 18.56
N LEU A 91 -25.52 -2.76 17.27
CA LEU A 91 -26.69 -2.25 16.54
C LEU A 91 -27.82 -3.29 16.48
N LYS A 92 -27.52 -4.58 16.34
CA LYS A 92 -28.52 -5.65 16.39
C LYS A 92 -29.16 -5.76 17.77
N THR A 93 -28.37 -5.74 18.84
CA THR A 93 -28.91 -5.76 20.21
C THR A 93 -29.78 -4.54 20.50
N GLN A 94 -29.37 -3.37 20.00
CA GLN A 94 -30.17 -2.14 20.12
C GLN A 94 -31.50 -2.26 19.35
N LYS A 95 -31.46 -2.80 18.13
CA LYS A 95 -32.66 -3.07 17.32
C LYS A 95 -33.61 -4.01 18.05
N ASP A 96 -33.12 -5.13 18.58
CA ASP A 96 -33.95 -6.12 19.26
C ASP A 96 -34.64 -5.53 20.50
N SER A 97 -33.94 -4.69 21.25
CA SER A 97 -34.49 -3.97 22.42
C SER A 97 -35.61 -3.00 22.01
N LEU A 98 -35.42 -2.25 20.92
CA LEU A 98 -36.42 -1.30 20.38
C LEU A 98 -37.64 -2.01 19.78
N MET A 99 -37.46 -3.20 19.21
CA MET A 99 -38.57 -4.02 18.73
C MET A 99 -39.43 -4.54 19.87
N GLN A 100 -38.82 -4.87 21.02
CA GLN A 100 -39.54 -5.31 22.23
C GLN A 100 -40.32 -4.17 22.91
N SER A 101 -39.91 -2.91 22.75
CA SER A 101 -40.56 -1.76 23.39
C SER A 101 -41.74 -1.15 22.61
N GLY A 102 -42.13 -1.69 21.45
CA GLY A 102 -43.41 -1.33 20.80
C GLY A 102 -43.39 -0.22 19.72
N MET A 103 -42.27 -0.05 19.00
CA MET A 103 -42.06 0.70 17.73
C MET A 103 -42.04 2.25 17.71
N GLU A 104 -40.86 2.77 17.36
CA GLU A 104 -40.66 3.88 16.42
C GLU A 104 -40.07 3.29 15.12
N THR A 105 -40.89 3.17 14.06
CA THR A 105 -40.49 2.50 12.80
C THR A 105 -39.33 3.18 12.08
N ASP A 106 -39.16 4.49 12.30
CA ASP A 106 -38.13 5.27 11.62
C ASP A 106 -36.76 5.04 12.26
N GLN A 107 -36.70 4.86 13.58
CA GLN A 107 -35.45 4.54 14.29
C GLN A 107 -34.92 3.16 13.88
N ILE A 108 -35.82 2.18 13.68
CA ILE A 108 -35.45 0.82 13.25
C ILE A 108 -34.88 0.85 11.82
N LYS A 109 -35.47 1.62 10.91
CA LYS A 109 -34.96 1.77 9.54
C LYS A 109 -33.55 2.36 9.52
N ILE A 110 -33.29 3.39 10.31
CA ILE A 110 -31.95 4.00 10.43
C ILE A 110 -30.92 2.97 10.90
N ILE A 111 -31.27 2.16 11.90
CA ILE A 111 -30.38 1.10 12.40
C ILE A 111 -30.12 0.04 11.33
N ASP A 112 -31.15 -0.35 10.56
CA ASP A 112 -31.00 -1.32 9.47
C ASP A 112 -30.11 -0.81 8.33
N ASP A 113 -30.21 0.48 8.01
CA ASP A 113 -29.33 1.13 7.04
C ASP A 113 -27.87 1.15 7.53
N GLU A 114 -27.64 1.45 8.81
CA GLU A 114 -26.29 1.47 9.39
C GLU A 114 -25.69 0.06 9.51
N ILE A 115 -26.50 -0.95 9.85
CA ILE A 115 -26.09 -2.36 9.82
C ILE A 115 -25.67 -2.77 8.41
N SER A 116 -26.47 -2.39 7.40
CA SER A 116 -26.18 -2.68 5.99
C SER A 116 -24.89 -2.01 5.53
N ARG A 117 -24.66 -0.75 5.94
CA ARG A 117 -23.41 -0.02 5.70
C ARG A 117 -22.22 -0.72 6.33
N CYS A 118 -22.31 -1.09 7.61
CA CYS A 118 -21.24 -1.80 8.32
C CYS A 118 -20.94 -3.16 7.67
N HIS A 119 -21.97 -3.90 7.24
CA HIS A 119 -21.79 -5.15 6.49
C HIS A 119 -21.03 -4.94 5.17
N SER A 120 -21.37 -3.89 4.40
CA SER A 120 -20.64 -3.56 3.17
C SER A 120 -19.17 -3.24 3.43
N MET A 121 -18.88 -2.47 4.50
CA MET A 121 -17.50 -2.14 4.88
C MET A 121 -16.71 -3.36 5.36
N LEU A 122 -17.35 -4.25 6.13
CA LEU A 122 -16.76 -5.50 6.57
C LEU A 122 -16.36 -6.38 5.38
N GLU A 123 -17.21 -6.50 4.38
CA GLU A 123 -16.92 -7.30 3.19
C GLU A 123 -15.74 -6.74 2.39
N ARG A 124 -15.66 -5.41 2.25
CA ARG A 124 -14.50 -4.75 1.62
C ARG A 124 -13.18 -5.04 2.33
N GLU A 125 -13.16 -5.01 3.67
CA GLU A 125 -11.95 -5.35 4.44
C GLU A 125 -11.59 -6.84 4.32
N LYS A 126 -12.56 -7.74 4.20
CA LYS A 126 -12.31 -9.16 3.91
C LYS A 126 -11.71 -9.37 2.53
N GLU A 127 -12.28 -8.75 1.50
CA GLU A 127 -11.74 -8.81 0.14
C GLU A 127 -10.30 -8.31 0.08
N LYS A 128 -10.01 -7.18 0.74
CA LYS A 128 -8.68 -6.61 0.83
C LYS A 128 -7.68 -7.60 1.43
N LEU A 129 -8.05 -8.30 2.50
CA LEU A 129 -7.19 -9.32 3.11
C LEU A 129 -6.93 -10.51 2.18
N GLN A 130 -7.95 -10.95 1.43
CA GLN A 130 -7.78 -12.01 0.42
C GLN A 130 -6.83 -11.59 -0.71
N ARG A 131 -6.92 -10.34 -1.16
CA ARG A 131 -5.99 -9.77 -2.14
C ARG A 131 -4.56 -9.79 -1.60
N TYR A 132 -4.34 -9.35 -0.35
CA TYR A 132 -3.02 -9.38 0.30
C TYR A 132 -2.45 -10.79 0.43
N LYS A 133 -3.29 -11.77 0.78
CA LYS A 133 -2.87 -13.18 0.83
C LYS A 133 -2.41 -13.67 -0.54
N THR A 134 -3.20 -13.42 -1.57
CA THR A 134 -2.87 -13.80 -2.96
C THR A 134 -1.58 -13.13 -3.44
N GLU A 135 -1.44 -11.84 -3.14
CA GLU A 135 -0.27 -11.07 -3.52
C GLU A 135 0.99 -11.54 -2.79
N ASN A 136 0.90 -11.86 -1.50
CA ASN A 136 2.00 -12.42 -0.73
C ASN A 136 2.46 -13.78 -1.28
N VAL A 137 1.51 -14.64 -1.69
CA VAL A 137 1.83 -15.90 -2.36
C VAL A 137 2.59 -15.63 -3.66
N ARG A 138 2.14 -14.67 -4.48
CA ARG A 138 2.83 -14.28 -5.71
C ARG A 138 4.23 -13.75 -5.43
N ARG A 139 4.41 -12.85 -4.45
CA ARG A 139 5.72 -12.27 -4.11
C ARG A 139 6.72 -13.31 -3.60
N LYS A 140 6.26 -14.36 -2.91
CA LYS A 140 7.11 -15.44 -2.40
C LYS A 140 7.31 -16.58 -3.40
N HIS A 141 6.60 -16.58 -4.53
CA HIS A 141 6.64 -17.68 -5.49
C HIS A 141 7.91 -17.63 -6.34
N ASN A 142 8.58 -18.78 -6.48
CA ASN A 142 9.71 -18.92 -7.38
C ASN A 142 9.21 -19.15 -8.81
N TYR A 143 9.26 -18.11 -9.65
CA TYR A 143 8.84 -18.18 -11.04
C TYR A 143 9.88 -18.78 -12.00
N LEU A 144 11.12 -19.04 -11.55
CA LEU A 144 12.18 -19.53 -12.43
C LEU A 144 11.82 -20.85 -13.15
N PRO A 145 11.30 -21.89 -12.48
CA PRO A 145 10.90 -23.12 -13.16
C PRO A 145 9.84 -22.89 -14.23
N PHE A 146 8.86 -22.03 -13.93
CA PHE A 146 7.79 -21.66 -14.86
C PHE A 146 8.34 -20.94 -16.10
N ILE A 147 9.23 -19.96 -15.91
CA ILE A 147 9.85 -19.22 -17.01
C ILE A 147 10.66 -20.16 -17.90
N MET A 148 11.44 -21.07 -17.31
CA MET A 148 12.25 -22.01 -18.06
C MET A 148 11.39 -22.97 -18.90
N GLU A 149 10.28 -23.48 -18.34
CA GLU A 149 9.36 -24.33 -19.09
C GLU A 149 8.68 -23.56 -20.22
N LEU A 150 8.24 -22.32 -19.94
CA LEU A 150 7.62 -21.45 -20.94
C LEU A 150 8.57 -21.22 -22.14
N LEU A 151 9.83 -20.87 -21.87
CA LEU A 151 10.83 -20.68 -22.92
C LEU A 151 11.09 -21.97 -23.70
N ARG A 152 11.14 -23.13 -23.03
CA ARG A 152 11.32 -24.43 -23.68
C ARG A 152 10.17 -24.75 -24.63
N ILE A 153 8.92 -24.52 -24.22
CA ILE A 153 7.74 -24.75 -25.05
C ILE A 153 7.72 -23.80 -26.26
N LEU A 154 8.05 -22.52 -26.07
CA LEU A 154 8.11 -21.54 -27.15
C LEU A 154 9.21 -21.87 -28.17
N ALA A 155 10.35 -22.37 -27.71
CA ALA A 155 11.42 -22.86 -28.58
C ALA A 155 10.97 -24.08 -29.39
N LYS A 156 10.33 -25.07 -28.74
CA LYS A 156 9.77 -26.26 -29.42
C LYS A 156 8.74 -25.90 -30.50
N LYS A 157 7.91 -24.87 -30.24
CA LYS A 157 6.93 -24.36 -31.20
C LYS A 157 7.51 -23.42 -32.26
N GLN A 158 8.82 -23.16 -32.24
CA GLN A 158 9.52 -22.21 -33.14
C GLN A 158 8.97 -20.76 -33.06
N GLN A 159 8.28 -20.40 -31.97
CA GLN A 159 7.69 -19.08 -31.78
C GLN A 159 8.62 -18.12 -31.03
N LEU A 160 9.68 -18.64 -30.39
CA LEU A 160 10.56 -17.85 -29.53
C LEU A 160 11.32 -16.76 -30.28
N VAL A 161 12.00 -17.11 -31.37
CA VAL A 161 12.82 -16.16 -32.16
C VAL A 161 11.98 -15.00 -32.73
N PRO A 162 10.83 -15.25 -33.40
CA PRO A 162 9.96 -14.17 -33.87
C PRO A 162 9.48 -13.21 -32.77
N LEU A 163 9.17 -13.74 -31.58
CA LEU A 163 8.72 -12.91 -30.45
C LEU A 163 9.85 -12.04 -29.89
N VAL A 164 11.07 -12.58 -29.82
CA VAL A 164 12.25 -11.83 -29.38
C VAL A 164 12.57 -10.70 -30.35
N ASP A 165 12.51 -10.95 -31.66
CA ASP A 165 12.79 -9.91 -32.65
C ASP A 165 11.73 -8.82 -32.66
N LYS A 166 10.45 -9.19 -32.52
CA LYS A 166 9.36 -8.23 -32.32
C LYS A 166 9.60 -7.36 -31.07
N ALA A 167 10.05 -7.95 -29.97
CA ALA A 167 10.34 -7.22 -28.74
C ALA A 167 11.55 -6.27 -28.88
N LYS A 168 12.58 -6.65 -29.65
CA LYS A 168 13.73 -5.79 -29.96
C LYS A 168 13.29 -4.56 -30.76
N GLU A 169 12.47 -4.72 -31.79
CA GLU A 169 11.95 -3.60 -32.60
C GLU A 169 11.11 -2.63 -31.75
N VAL A 170 10.22 -3.15 -30.89
CA VAL A 170 9.45 -2.31 -29.96
C VAL A 170 10.37 -1.54 -29.00
N THR A 171 11.41 -2.19 -28.50
CA THR A 171 12.37 -1.54 -27.59
C THR A 171 13.16 -0.44 -28.30
N LYS A 172 13.57 -0.68 -29.55
CA LYS A 172 14.29 0.29 -30.38
C LYS A 172 13.44 1.53 -30.66
N THR A 173 12.20 1.34 -31.11
CA THR A 173 11.27 2.44 -31.38
C THR A 173 10.95 3.24 -30.12
N ARG A 174 10.73 2.59 -28.98
CA ARG A 174 10.52 3.29 -27.69
C ARG A 174 11.74 4.15 -27.28
N ARG A 175 12.96 3.61 -27.43
CA ARG A 175 14.19 4.37 -27.15
C ARG A 175 14.35 5.58 -28.05
N GLU A 176 14.00 5.48 -29.32
CA GLU A 176 14.03 6.59 -30.28
C GLU A 176 12.99 7.67 -29.91
N GLN A 177 11.78 7.26 -29.52
CA GLN A 177 10.73 8.17 -29.04
C GLN A 177 11.14 8.90 -27.75
N ASP A 178 11.73 8.20 -26.77
CA ASP A 178 12.20 8.80 -25.53
C ASP A 178 13.34 9.81 -25.79
N LYS A 179 14.28 9.50 -26.70
CA LYS A 179 15.33 10.45 -27.13
C LYS A 179 14.74 11.68 -27.82
N ALA A 180 13.77 11.52 -28.70
CA ALA A 180 13.10 12.63 -29.37
C ALA A 180 12.31 13.50 -28.39
N ARG A 181 11.67 12.89 -27.38
CA ARG A 181 10.95 13.61 -26.31
C ARG A 181 11.91 14.42 -25.44
N LYS A 182 13.07 13.88 -25.08
CA LYS A 182 14.11 14.60 -24.32
C LYS A 182 14.65 15.79 -25.10
N ARG A 183 15.00 15.62 -26.38
CA ARG A 183 15.46 16.71 -27.26
C ARG A 183 14.45 17.85 -27.37
N LYS A 184 13.16 17.52 -27.57
CA LYS A 184 12.08 18.53 -27.62
C LYS A 184 11.85 19.27 -26.30
N LEU A 185 12.20 18.66 -25.18
CA LEU A 185 12.10 19.29 -23.85
C LEU A 185 13.29 20.22 -23.59
N GLU A 186 14.47 19.85 -24.10
CA GLU A 186 15.70 20.67 -24.06
C GLU A 186 15.61 21.88 -25.01
N GLU A 187 15.00 21.74 -26.19
CA GLU A 187 14.77 22.83 -27.15
C GLU A 187 13.68 23.84 -26.71
N LYS A 188 12.87 23.50 -25.70
CA LYS A 188 11.80 24.37 -25.16
C LYS A 188 12.19 25.12 -23.88
N LYS A 189 13.38 24.87 -23.33
CA LYS A 189 13.96 25.61 -22.20
C LYS A 189 14.89 26.70 -22.71
#